data_AF-A0A356P6D8-F1
#
_entry.id   AF-A0A356P6D8-F1
#
_cell.length_a   1.000
_cell.length_b   1.000
_cell.length_c   1.000
_cell.angle_alpha   90.00
_cell.angle_beta   90.00
_cell.angle_gamma   90.00
#
_symmetry.space_group_name_H-M   'P 1'
#
loop_
_entity.id
_entity.type
_entity.pdbx_description
1 polymer ?
#
loop_
_entity_poly.entity_id
_entity_poly.type
_entity_poly.pdbx_seq_one_letter_code
_entity_poly.pdbx_strand_id
1 'polypeptide(L)'
;VIIFRNHELFSKIGSGDMPFGLGLELAVVMPLSWLPLISDYTRFAKTKRGGAWGSWLGYFFGSCWMYMIGLGAAIVYSNPDPSTMLLAVNLGLVALGIIVLATVTTTFLDAYSAGVTLLNIFPKLNEKFVALIMTAIGTALAIIVNIEGYESFLYAIGSVFAPLFAILLTDYFLLKNKKIQANLLVNWGTLSLCALGTMLYYQFINLNFVLGATIPVMLIISIIHLITWRLTSKWTFVRKYLQT
;
A
#
# COMPACT_ATOMS: atom_id res chain seq x y z
N VAL A 1 27.45 4.52 -9.41
CA VAL A 1 28.83 4.08 -9.03
C VAL A 1 29.54 5.09 -8.12
N ILE A 2 29.27 6.40 -8.23
CA ILE A 2 29.89 7.44 -7.39
C ILE A 2 29.55 7.25 -5.88
N ILE A 3 28.30 6.92 -5.57
CA ILE A 3 27.81 6.72 -4.18
C ILE A 3 28.57 5.58 -3.47
N PHE A 4 28.73 4.42 -4.12
CA PHE A 4 29.36 3.23 -3.52
C PHE A 4 30.89 3.32 -3.35
N ARG A 5 31.53 4.40 -3.81
CA ARG A 5 32.97 4.64 -3.57
C ARG A 5 33.24 5.44 -2.29
N ASN A 6 32.22 6.04 -1.68
CA ASN A 6 32.40 6.79 -0.44
C ASN A 6 32.45 5.82 0.76
N HIS A 7 33.54 5.88 1.54
CA HIS A 7 33.73 5.04 2.73
C HIS A 7 32.79 5.43 3.88
N GLU A 8 32.26 6.65 3.87
CA GLU A 8 31.26 7.11 4.86
C GLU A 8 29.99 6.26 4.87
N LEU A 9 29.68 5.59 3.75
CA LEU A 9 28.53 4.67 3.67
C LEU A 9 28.61 3.50 4.66
N PHE A 10 29.82 3.08 5.02
CA PHE A 10 30.06 1.94 5.91
C PHE A 10 30.47 2.36 7.33
N SER A 11 30.71 3.66 7.57
CA SER A 11 31.18 4.18 8.86
C SER A 11 30.22 5.14 9.54
N LYS A 12 29.26 5.73 8.82
CA LYS A 12 28.30 6.69 9.38
C LYS A 12 27.30 5.97 10.28
N ILE A 13 27.34 6.29 11.57
CA ILE A 13 26.41 5.79 12.58
C ILE A 13 25.11 6.59 12.47
N GLY A 14 23.97 5.91 12.50
CA GLY A 14 22.66 6.56 12.51
C GLY A 14 22.47 7.40 13.76
N SER A 15 21.82 8.56 13.64
CA SER A 15 21.55 9.48 14.76
C SER A 15 20.66 8.86 15.84
N GLY A 16 19.85 7.85 15.49
CA GLY A 16 18.91 7.20 16.40
C GLY A 16 17.61 7.97 16.59
N ASP A 17 17.37 9.03 15.82
CA ASP A 17 16.19 9.90 15.94
C ASP A 17 14.87 9.15 15.65
N MET A 18 14.91 8.16 14.76
CA MET A 18 13.75 7.32 14.42
C MET A 18 13.94 5.89 14.97
N PRO A 19 13.00 5.41 15.83
CA PRO A 19 12.92 4.01 16.20
C PRO A 19 12.82 3.09 14.98
N PHE A 20 13.53 1.96 15.02
CA PHE A 20 13.50 0.95 13.95
C PHE A 20 12.07 0.54 13.55
N GLY A 21 11.17 0.39 14.53
CA GLY A 21 9.78 0.02 14.30
C GLY A 21 9.00 1.00 13.42
N LEU A 22 9.27 2.31 13.55
CA LEU A 22 8.65 3.33 12.70
C LEU A 22 9.22 3.30 11.29
N GLY A 23 10.54 3.11 11.15
CA GLY A 23 11.16 2.94 9.84
C GLY A 23 10.64 1.70 9.09
N LEU A 24 10.48 0.58 9.81
CA LEU A 24 9.85 -0.63 9.27
C LEU A 24 8.39 -0.40 8.89
N GLU A 25 7.63 0.32 9.71
CA GLU A 25 6.23 0.65 9.43
C GLU A 25 6.09 1.40 8.10
N LEU A 26 6.88 2.46 7.89
CA LEU A 26 6.85 3.23 6.65
C LEU A 26 7.22 2.37 5.44
N ALA A 27 8.19 1.46 5.60
CA ALA A 27 8.59 0.53 4.54
C ALA A 27 7.51 -0.50 4.19
N VAL A 28 6.66 -0.89 5.16
CA VAL A 28 5.57 -1.87 4.99
C VAL A 28 4.30 -1.22 4.43
N VAL A 29 3.95 -0.01 4.90
CA VAL A 29 2.71 0.67 4.51
C VAL A 29 2.71 1.07 3.04
N MET A 30 3.86 1.44 2.50
CA MET A 30 3.99 1.82 1.09
C MET A 30 3.50 0.70 0.14
N PRO A 31 4.05 -0.52 0.16
CA PRO A 31 3.55 -1.61 -0.69
C PRO A 31 2.13 -2.07 -0.32
N LEU A 32 1.71 -1.92 0.94
CA LEU A 32 0.36 -2.29 1.38
C LEU A 32 -0.71 -1.49 0.61
N SER A 33 -0.44 -0.21 0.34
CA SER A 33 -1.36 0.65 -0.42
C SER A 33 -1.54 0.24 -1.89
N TRP A 34 -0.59 -0.51 -2.45
CA TRP A 34 -0.59 -0.95 -3.86
C TRP A 34 -1.23 -2.32 -4.07
N LEU A 35 -1.76 -2.93 -3.00
CA LEU A 35 -2.41 -4.24 -3.08
C LEU A 35 -3.62 -4.30 -4.05
N PRO A 36 -4.47 -3.26 -4.19
CA PRO A 36 -5.51 -3.25 -5.22
C PRO A 36 -4.88 -3.24 -6.62
N LEU A 37 -3.88 -2.38 -6.84
CA LEU A 37 -3.21 -2.22 -8.12
C LEU A 37 -2.55 -3.53 -8.59
N ILE A 38 -1.82 -4.22 -7.72
CA ILE A 38 -1.21 -5.51 -8.10
C ILE A 38 -2.26 -6.56 -8.49
N SER A 39 -3.46 -6.50 -7.90
CA SER A 39 -4.55 -7.42 -8.26
C SER A 39 -5.07 -7.19 -9.69
N ASP A 40 -5.10 -5.94 -10.15
CA ASP A 40 -5.51 -5.57 -11.51
C ASP A 40 -4.56 -6.10 -12.58
N TYR A 41 -3.26 -6.18 -12.28
CA TYR A 41 -2.26 -6.69 -13.22
C TYR A 41 -2.08 -8.21 -13.13
N THR A 42 -2.09 -8.76 -11.91
CA THR A 42 -1.93 -10.22 -11.71
C THR A 42 -3.12 -11.03 -12.24
N ARG A 43 -4.29 -10.42 -12.48
CA ARG A 43 -5.41 -11.08 -13.18
C ARG A 43 -5.05 -11.56 -14.59
N PHE A 44 -4.07 -10.92 -15.22
CA PHE A 44 -3.57 -11.30 -16.55
C PHE A 44 -2.41 -12.31 -16.50
N ALA A 45 -1.99 -12.75 -15.31
CA ALA A 45 -0.91 -13.72 -15.18
C ALA A 45 -1.32 -15.11 -15.68
N LYS A 46 -0.41 -15.78 -16.41
CA LYS A 46 -0.63 -17.13 -16.97
C LYS A 46 -0.93 -18.18 -15.89
N THR A 47 -0.32 -18.05 -14.71
CA THR A 47 -0.53 -18.96 -13.59
C THR A 47 -0.57 -18.19 -12.27
N LYS A 48 -1.34 -18.68 -11.30
CA LYS A 48 -1.45 -18.07 -9.95
C LYS A 48 -0.09 -17.97 -9.25
N ARG A 49 0.69 -19.05 -9.28
CA ARG A 49 2.04 -19.09 -8.67
C ARG A 49 3.03 -18.18 -9.41
N GLY A 50 2.96 -18.14 -10.74
CA GLY A 50 3.82 -17.27 -11.55
C GLY A 50 3.55 -15.79 -11.29
N GLY A 51 2.27 -15.39 -11.21
CA GLY A 51 1.90 -14.02 -10.84
C GLY A 51 2.38 -13.63 -9.44
N ALA A 52 2.21 -14.52 -8.45
CA ALA A 52 2.64 -14.26 -7.08
C ALA A 52 4.17 -14.15 -6.95
N TRP A 53 4.92 -15.15 -7.40
CA TRP A 53 6.38 -15.16 -7.29
C TRP A 53 7.05 -14.10 -8.17
N GLY A 54 6.54 -13.88 -9.38
CA GLY A 54 7.07 -12.86 -10.28
C GLY A 54 6.93 -11.45 -9.68
N SER A 55 5.77 -11.15 -9.12
CA SER A 55 5.52 -9.86 -8.45
C SER A 55 6.38 -9.71 -7.20
N TRP A 56 6.46 -10.76 -6.36
CA TRP A 56 7.26 -10.72 -5.14
C TRP A 56 8.75 -10.54 -5.42
N LEU A 57 9.34 -11.34 -6.31
CA LEU A 57 10.76 -11.25 -6.66
C LEU A 57 11.08 -9.89 -7.31
N GLY A 58 10.25 -9.47 -8.27
CA GLY A 58 10.45 -8.20 -8.96
C GLY A 58 10.43 -7.01 -7.99
N TYR A 59 9.43 -6.97 -7.11
CA TYR A 59 9.31 -5.92 -6.10
C TYR A 59 10.44 -5.99 -5.07
N PHE A 60 10.81 -7.19 -4.60
CA PHE A 60 11.87 -7.37 -3.62
C PHE A 60 13.22 -6.86 -4.14
N PHE A 61 13.66 -7.34 -5.30
CA PHE A 61 14.95 -6.90 -5.87
C PHE A 61 14.95 -5.44 -6.26
N GLY A 62 13.86 -4.95 -6.87
CA GLY A 62 13.70 -3.54 -7.23
C GLY A 62 13.76 -2.64 -5.99
N SER A 63 13.02 -2.98 -4.94
CA SER A 63 12.98 -2.20 -3.70
C SER A 63 14.32 -2.21 -2.98
N CYS A 64 14.94 -3.38 -2.81
CA CYS A 64 16.27 -3.48 -2.19
C CYS A 64 17.29 -2.60 -2.94
N TRP A 65 17.28 -2.63 -4.27
CA TRP A 65 18.15 -1.80 -5.10
C TRP A 65 17.89 -0.29 -4.90
N MET A 66 16.62 0.13 -4.92
CA MET A 66 16.23 1.53 -4.75
C MET A 66 16.53 2.05 -3.33
N TYR A 67 16.26 1.25 -2.29
CA TYR A 67 16.59 1.59 -0.91
C TYR A 67 18.10 1.74 -0.71
N MET A 68 18.92 0.86 -1.28
CA MET A 68 20.39 0.98 -1.20
C MET A 68 20.90 2.28 -1.84
N ILE A 69 20.37 2.64 -3.02
CA ILE A 69 20.75 3.89 -3.70
C ILE A 69 20.28 5.10 -2.90
N GLY A 70 19.02 5.11 -2.45
CA GLY A 70 18.45 6.22 -1.68
C GLY A 70 19.18 6.46 -0.37
N LEU A 71 19.45 5.40 0.40
CA LEU A 71 20.22 5.47 1.64
C LEU A 71 21.65 5.98 1.37
N GLY A 72 22.33 5.43 0.36
CA GLY A 72 23.67 5.86 0.01
C GLY A 72 23.72 7.33 -0.41
N ALA A 73 22.75 7.79 -1.19
CA ALA A 73 22.67 9.20 -1.59
C ALA A 73 22.38 10.12 -0.39
N ALA A 74 21.47 9.74 0.51
CA ALA A 74 21.18 10.48 1.74
C ALA A 74 22.41 10.61 2.66
N ILE A 75 23.21 9.55 2.78
CA ILE A 75 24.44 9.57 3.57
C ILE A 75 25.48 10.54 2.99
N VAL A 76 25.73 10.45 1.68
CA VAL A 76 26.78 11.21 0.97
C VAL A 76 26.44 12.69 0.88
N TYR A 77 25.20 13.03 0.55
CA TYR A 77 24.79 14.42 0.35
C TYR A 77 24.24 15.09 1.61
N SER A 78 24.04 14.33 2.70
CA SER A 78 23.49 14.80 3.98
C SER A 78 22.18 15.59 3.84
N ASN A 79 21.43 15.32 2.77
CA ASN A 79 20.12 15.90 2.49
C ASN A 79 19.22 14.75 1.98
N PRO A 80 18.06 14.49 2.61
CA PRO A 80 17.13 13.44 2.17
C PRO A 80 16.33 13.81 0.91
N ASP A 81 16.38 15.07 0.45
CA ASP A 81 15.66 15.53 -0.73
C ASP A 81 16.25 14.92 -2.02
N PRO A 82 15.49 14.05 -2.71
CA PRO A 82 15.95 13.41 -3.95
C PRO A 82 16.29 14.41 -5.05
N SER A 83 15.65 15.58 -5.09
CA SER A 83 15.89 16.59 -6.13
C SER A 83 17.30 17.19 -6.03
N THR A 84 17.75 17.47 -4.80
CA THR A 84 19.11 17.97 -4.54
C THR A 84 20.17 16.92 -4.85
N MET A 85 19.90 15.65 -4.53
CA MET A 85 20.78 14.53 -4.88
C MET A 85 20.95 14.40 -6.39
N LEU A 86 19.86 14.50 -7.15
CA LEU A 86 19.88 14.37 -8.61
C LEU A 86 20.66 15.49 -9.29
N LEU A 87 20.51 16.73 -8.80
CA LEU A 87 21.32 17.87 -9.26
C LEU A 87 22.81 17.64 -9.00
N ALA A 88 23.15 17.04 -7.85
CA ALA A 88 24.53 16.80 -7.45
C ALA A 88 25.26 15.70 -8.25
N VAL A 89 24.54 14.79 -8.91
CA VAL A 89 25.14 13.74 -9.77
C VAL A 89 25.46 14.27 -11.18
N ASN A 90 25.13 15.54 -11.49
CA ASN A 90 25.43 16.22 -12.75
C ASN A 90 24.95 15.47 -14.02
N LEU A 91 23.90 14.65 -13.86
CA LEU A 91 23.27 13.91 -14.96
C LEU A 91 22.36 14.80 -15.84
N GLY A 92 22.19 16.08 -15.46
CA GLY A 92 21.53 17.12 -16.25
C GLY A 92 20.18 16.70 -16.82
N LEU A 93 20.01 16.91 -18.14
CA LEU A 93 18.78 16.61 -18.87
C LEU A 93 18.45 15.10 -18.95
N VAL A 94 19.47 14.23 -18.86
CA VAL A 94 19.29 12.78 -19.00
C VAL A 94 18.64 12.20 -17.75
N ALA A 95 19.08 12.60 -16.55
CA ALA A 95 18.41 12.21 -15.31
C ALA A 95 16.96 12.70 -15.27
N LEU A 96 16.72 13.96 -15.68
CA LEU A 96 15.37 14.51 -15.78
C LEU A 96 14.50 13.65 -16.72
N GLY A 97 15.00 13.29 -17.90
CA GLY A 97 14.29 12.44 -18.86
C GLY A 97 13.96 11.06 -18.28
N ILE A 98 14.90 10.41 -17.59
CA ILE A 98 14.66 9.12 -16.93
C ILE A 98 13.56 9.24 -15.87
N ILE A 99 13.61 10.29 -15.04
CA ILE A 99 12.60 10.52 -13.99
C ILE A 99 11.23 10.75 -14.60
N VAL A 100 11.13 11.65 -15.58
CA VAL A 100 9.85 11.93 -16.26
C VAL A 100 9.27 10.65 -16.84
N LEU A 101 10.07 9.86 -17.56
CA LEU A 101 9.61 8.59 -18.13
C LEU A 101 9.19 7.58 -17.05
N ALA A 102 9.95 7.47 -15.96
CA ALA A 102 9.63 6.57 -14.85
C ALA A 102 8.33 6.99 -14.12
N THR A 103 8.15 8.30 -13.89
CA THR A 103 6.95 8.86 -13.25
C THR A 103 5.73 8.72 -14.14
N VAL A 104 5.83 9.02 -15.44
CA VAL A 104 4.72 8.83 -16.39
C VAL A 104 4.29 7.37 -16.45
N THR A 105 5.26 6.45 -16.50
CA THR A 105 4.95 5.02 -16.53
C THR A 105 4.21 4.58 -15.27
N THR A 106 4.64 5.00 -14.09
CA THR A 106 4.04 4.61 -12.81
C THR A 106 2.65 5.24 -12.62
N THR A 107 2.52 6.54 -12.87
CA THR A 107 1.25 7.27 -12.75
C THR A 107 0.20 6.79 -13.74
N PHE A 108 0.60 6.28 -14.90
CA PHE A 108 -0.31 5.62 -15.82
C PHE A 108 -0.94 4.35 -15.21
N LEU A 109 -0.17 3.54 -14.49
CA LEU A 109 -0.69 2.33 -13.82
C LEU A 109 -1.72 2.71 -12.74
N ASP A 110 -1.43 3.76 -11.97
CA ASP A 110 -2.32 4.26 -10.91
C ASP A 110 -3.64 4.80 -11.48
N ALA A 111 -3.55 5.64 -12.51
CA ALA A 111 -4.74 6.21 -13.18
C ALA A 111 -5.60 5.12 -13.83
N TYR A 112 -4.97 4.10 -14.42
CA TYR A 112 -5.66 2.95 -14.98
C TYR A 112 -6.38 2.14 -13.89
N SER A 113 -5.70 1.79 -12.79
CA SER A 113 -6.31 1.06 -11.67
C SER A 113 -7.48 1.82 -11.03
N ALA A 114 -7.34 3.15 -10.88
CA ALA A 114 -8.43 4.02 -10.43
C ALA A 114 -9.63 4.00 -11.40
N GLY A 115 -9.37 4.02 -12.71
CA GLY A 115 -10.39 3.90 -13.76
C GLY A 115 -11.15 2.57 -13.70
N VAL A 116 -10.43 1.44 -13.65
CA VAL A 116 -11.02 0.10 -13.52
C VAL A 116 -11.84 -0.03 -12.24
N THR A 117 -11.35 0.51 -11.13
CA THR A 117 -12.08 0.52 -9.85
C THR A 117 -13.39 1.29 -9.95
N LEU A 118 -13.40 2.46 -10.61
CA LEU A 118 -14.63 3.24 -10.77
C LEU A 118 -15.63 2.56 -11.70
N LEU A 119 -15.19 1.85 -12.74
CA LEU A 119 -16.06 1.09 -13.62
C LEU A 119 -16.76 -0.07 -12.90
N ASN A 120 -16.12 -0.65 -11.88
CA ASN A 120 -16.77 -1.67 -11.04
C ASN A 120 -17.95 -1.08 -10.23
N ILE A 121 -17.92 0.22 -9.92
CA ILE A 121 -19.00 0.93 -9.22
C ILE A 121 -20.03 1.49 -10.21
N PHE A 122 -19.55 2.10 -11.29
CA PHE A 122 -20.35 2.77 -12.32
C PHE A 122 -20.03 2.22 -13.72
N PRO A 123 -20.58 1.04 -14.08
CA PRO A 123 -20.21 0.31 -15.30
C PRO A 123 -20.62 1.00 -16.61
N LYS A 124 -21.41 2.08 -16.54
CA LYS A 124 -21.86 2.86 -17.71
C LYS A 124 -20.87 3.94 -18.14
N LEU A 125 -19.81 4.18 -17.37
CA LEU A 125 -18.83 5.22 -17.68
C LEU A 125 -17.78 4.73 -18.70
N ASN A 126 -17.18 5.66 -19.43
CA ASN A 126 -16.09 5.36 -20.36
C ASN A 126 -14.76 5.34 -19.60
N GLU A 127 -14.06 4.20 -19.63
CA GLU A 127 -12.76 3.98 -18.98
C GLU A 127 -11.74 5.10 -19.24
N LYS A 128 -11.58 5.49 -20.50
CA LYS A 128 -10.58 6.50 -20.90
C LYS A 128 -10.92 7.88 -20.33
N PHE A 129 -12.21 8.23 -20.33
CA PHE A 129 -12.67 9.51 -19.80
C PHE A 129 -12.53 9.56 -18.28
N VAL A 130 -12.85 8.46 -17.60
CA VAL A 130 -12.66 8.34 -16.15
C VAL A 130 -11.19 8.43 -15.78
N ALA A 131 -10.31 7.71 -16.47
CA ALA A 131 -8.87 7.76 -16.23
C ALA A 131 -8.35 9.20 -16.40
N LEU A 132 -8.78 9.92 -17.44
CA LEU A 132 -8.42 11.32 -17.66
C LEU A 132 -8.88 12.23 -16.50
N ILE A 133 -10.12 12.07 -16.01
CA ILE A 133 -10.62 12.82 -14.86
C ILE A 133 -9.80 12.52 -13.61
N MET A 134 -9.50 11.24 -13.34
CA MET A 134 -8.68 10.84 -12.19
C MET A 134 -7.27 11.42 -12.27
N THR A 135 -6.66 11.46 -13.46
CA THR A 135 -5.38 12.15 -13.68
C THR A 135 -5.49 13.64 -13.36
N ALA A 136 -6.54 14.33 -13.84
CA ALA A 136 -6.72 15.75 -13.55
C ALA A 136 -6.89 16.03 -12.04
N ILE A 137 -7.66 15.20 -11.33
CA ILE A 137 -7.82 15.28 -9.87
C ILE A 137 -6.48 15.03 -9.17
N GLY A 138 -5.74 13.99 -9.58
CA GLY A 138 -4.42 13.67 -9.05
C GLY A 138 -3.42 14.81 -9.25
N THR A 139 -3.42 15.45 -10.43
CA THR A 139 -2.58 16.62 -10.71
C THR A 139 -2.95 17.82 -9.83
N ALA A 140 -4.25 18.09 -9.65
CA ALA A 140 -4.70 19.16 -8.77
C ALA A 140 -4.26 18.92 -7.31
N LEU A 141 -4.42 17.68 -6.81
CA LEU A 141 -3.95 17.29 -5.49
C LEU A 141 -2.42 17.43 -5.36
N ALA A 142 -1.66 17.03 -6.38
CA ALA A 142 -0.20 17.16 -6.37
C ALA A 142 0.29 18.62 -6.28
N ILE A 143 -0.50 19.59 -6.75
CA ILE A 143 -0.18 21.02 -6.64
C ILE A 143 -0.50 21.56 -5.23
N ILE A 144 -1.51 21.00 -4.55
CA ILE A 144 -2.03 21.53 -3.28
C ILE A 144 -1.39 20.83 -2.07
N VAL A 145 -1.08 19.54 -2.17
CA VAL A 145 -0.60 18.73 -1.06
C VAL A 145 0.88 19.03 -0.78
N ASN A 146 1.18 19.43 0.45
CA ASN A 146 2.55 19.62 0.91
C ASN A 146 3.23 18.26 1.12
N ILE A 147 4.41 18.10 0.50
CA ILE A 147 5.24 16.89 0.59
C ILE A 147 5.75 16.62 2.02
N GLU A 148 5.86 17.64 2.87
CA GLU A 148 6.24 17.50 4.28
C GLU A 148 5.25 16.63 5.06
N GLY A 149 3.97 16.58 4.63
CA GLY A 149 2.94 15.74 5.23
C GLY A 149 2.92 14.30 4.73
N TYR A 150 3.87 13.89 3.88
CA TYR A 150 3.87 12.57 3.24
C TYR A 150 3.89 11.41 4.25
N GLU A 151 4.64 11.55 5.34
CA GLU A 151 4.68 10.54 6.40
C GLU A 151 3.30 10.34 7.06
N SER A 152 2.63 11.44 7.41
CA SER A 152 1.26 11.39 7.96
C SER A 152 0.26 10.81 6.97
N PHE A 153 0.45 11.10 5.67
CA PHE A 153 -0.35 10.47 4.62
C PHE A 153 -0.13 8.96 4.55
N LEU A 154 1.11 8.48 4.65
CA LEU A 154 1.42 7.06 4.73
C LEU A 154 0.69 6.41 5.92
N TYR A 155 0.79 6.99 7.13
CA TYR A 155 0.04 6.47 8.27
C TYR A 155 -1.48 6.47 8.05
N ALA A 156 -2.03 7.50 7.42
CA ALA A 156 -3.45 7.56 7.10
C ALA A 156 -3.89 6.40 6.20
N ILE A 157 -3.17 6.14 5.10
CA ILE A 157 -3.50 5.02 4.21
C ILE A 157 -3.26 3.67 4.89
N GLY A 158 -2.19 3.53 5.67
CA GLY A 158 -1.90 2.32 6.46
C GLY A 158 -3.03 1.97 7.42
N SER A 159 -3.58 2.98 8.10
CA SER A 159 -4.69 2.82 9.06
C SER A 159 -5.98 2.27 8.47
N VAL A 160 -6.20 2.48 7.17
CA VAL A 160 -7.40 2.02 6.44
C VAL A 160 -7.12 0.68 5.77
N PHE A 161 -5.99 0.56 5.06
CA PHE A 161 -5.67 -0.63 4.28
C PHE A 161 -5.28 -1.82 5.15
N ALA A 162 -4.58 -1.62 6.27
CA ALA A 162 -4.17 -2.72 7.15
C ALA A 162 -5.36 -3.56 7.64
N PRO A 163 -6.39 -2.99 8.30
CA PRO A 163 -7.52 -3.80 8.74
C PRO A 163 -8.37 -4.34 7.59
N LEU A 164 -8.51 -3.58 6.49
CA LEU A 164 -9.25 -4.04 5.31
C LEU A 164 -8.62 -5.29 4.71
N PHE A 165 -7.29 -5.30 4.51
CA PHE A 165 -6.59 -6.45 3.97
C PHE A 165 -6.48 -7.60 4.97
N ALA A 166 -6.42 -7.32 6.28
CA ALA A 166 -6.50 -8.35 7.31
C ALA A 166 -7.78 -9.18 7.17
N ILE A 167 -8.93 -8.51 7.01
CA ILE A 167 -10.22 -9.16 6.83
C ILE A 167 -10.27 -9.89 5.49
N LEU A 168 -9.86 -9.25 4.39
CA LEU A 168 -9.86 -9.85 3.05
C LEU A 168 -9.02 -11.14 3.01
N LEU A 169 -7.80 -11.10 3.54
CA LEU A 169 -6.91 -12.25 3.57
C LEU A 169 -7.45 -13.36 4.48
N THR A 170 -8.05 -13.00 5.61
CA THR A 170 -8.70 -13.94 6.52
C THR A 170 -9.88 -14.66 5.85
N ASP A 171 -10.76 -13.92 5.19
CA ASP A 171 -11.90 -14.47 4.46
C ASP A 171 -11.44 -15.44 3.36
N TYR A 172 -10.45 -15.03 2.57
CA TYR A 172 -9.99 -15.78 1.42
C TYR A 172 -9.19 -17.04 1.79
N PHE A 173 -8.21 -16.93 2.69
CA PHE A 173 -7.26 -18.00 3.00
C PHE A 173 -7.69 -18.87 4.17
N LEU A 174 -8.21 -18.27 5.25
CA LEU A 174 -8.48 -19.00 6.51
C LEU A 174 -9.92 -19.50 6.55
N LEU A 175 -10.88 -18.65 6.20
CA LEU A 175 -12.30 -19.01 6.17
C LEU A 175 -12.72 -19.67 4.85
N LYS A 176 -11.89 -19.54 3.81
CA LYS A 176 -12.15 -20.06 2.44
C LYS A 176 -13.49 -19.55 1.88
N ASN A 177 -13.94 -18.38 2.32
CA ASN A 177 -15.18 -17.75 1.87
C ASN A 177 -14.91 -16.98 0.57
N LYS A 178 -15.04 -17.68 -0.56
CA LYS A 178 -14.72 -17.15 -1.89
C LYS A 178 -15.94 -16.65 -2.68
N LYS A 179 -17.13 -16.69 -2.07
CA LYS A 179 -18.37 -16.32 -2.75
C LYS A 179 -18.67 -14.84 -2.51
N ILE A 180 -18.71 -14.05 -3.58
CA ILE A 180 -19.16 -12.67 -3.53
C ILE A 180 -20.69 -12.67 -3.39
N GLN A 181 -21.19 -12.05 -2.33
CA GLN A 181 -22.62 -11.91 -2.10
C GLN A 181 -23.14 -10.65 -2.80
N ALA A 182 -23.67 -10.81 -4.02
CA ALA A 182 -24.10 -9.68 -4.85
C ALA A 182 -25.18 -8.78 -4.21
N ASN A 183 -25.97 -9.30 -3.25
CA ASN A 183 -27.03 -8.54 -2.57
C ASN A 183 -26.60 -7.88 -1.25
N LEU A 184 -25.36 -8.11 -0.79
CA LEU A 184 -24.86 -7.52 0.45
C LEU A 184 -24.08 -6.24 0.13
N LEU A 185 -24.75 -5.09 0.25
CA LEU A 185 -24.12 -3.78 -0.02
C LEU A 185 -23.13 -3.36 1.09
N VAL A 186 -23.50 -3.59 2.36
CA VAL A 186 -22.68 -3.21 3.51
C VAL A 186 -22.72 -4.31 4.56
N ASN A 187 -21.54 -4.79 4.97
CA ASN A 187 -21.42 -5.64 6.15
C ASN A 187 -21.01 -4.77 7.34
N TRP A 188 -21.98 -4.38 8.17
CA TRP A 188 -21.77 -3.56 9.36
C TRP A 188 -20.75 -4.17 10.34
N GLY A 189 -20.68 -5.51 10.44
CA GLY A 189 -19.68 -6.20 11.25
C GLY A 189 -18.26 -5.97 10.73
N THR A 190 -18.03 -6.19 9.43
CA THR A 190 -16.75 -5.90 8.79
C THR A 190 -16.38 -4.41 8.89
N LEU A 191 -17.35 -3.51 8.70
CA LEU A 191 -17.12 -2.07 8.83
C LEU A 191 -16.70 -1.67 10.24
N SER A 192 -17.35 -2.23 11.28
CA SER A 192 -16.95 -2.01 12.67
C SER A 192 -15.56 -2.54 12.99
N LEU A 193 -15.17 -3.68 12.40
CA LEU A 193 -13.82 -4.24 12.55
C LEU A 193 -12.78 -3.36 11.85
N CYS A 194 -13.09 -2.80 10.68
CA CYS A 194 -12.24 -1.82 10.04
C CYS A 194 -12.05 -0.58 10.91
N ALA A 195 -13.14 -0.01 11.45
CA ALA A 195 -13.06 1.16 12.33
C ALA A 195 -12.24 0.87 13.61
N LEU A 196 -12.44 -0.30 14.23
CA LEU A 196 -11.63 -0.77 15.36
C LEU A 196 -10.15 -0.88 14.96
N GLY A 197 -9.86 -1.46 13.80
CA GLY A 197 -8.50 -1.63 13.31
C GLY A 197 -7.80 -0.31 13.02
N THR A 198 -8.50 0.66 12.44
CA THR A 198 -8.00 2.04 12.27
C THR A 198 -7.66 2.69 13.60
N MET A 199 -8.51 2.53 14.62
CA MET A 199 -8.24 3.05 15.97
C MET A 199 -7.01 2.37 16.60
N LEU A 200 -6.92 1.04 16.53
CA LEU A 200 -5.76 0.28 17.04
C LEU A 200 -4.47 0.66 16.33
N TYR A 201 -4.53 0.95 15.04
CA TYR A 201 -3.38 1.35 14.23
C TYR A 201 -2.72 2.63 14.77
N TYR A 202 -3.49 3.69 15.00
CA TYR A 202 -2.96 4.91 15.60
C TYR A 202 -2.48 4.70 17.04
N GLN A 203 -3.12 3.82 17.81
CA GLN A 203 -2.63 3.47 19.14
C GLN A 203 -1.26 2.78 19.05
N PHE A 204 -1.05 1.88 18.09
CA PHE A 204 0.19 1.11 17.96
C PHE A 204 1.34 1.89 17.36
N ILE A 205 1.07 2.90 16.52
CA ILE A 205 2.10 3.86 16.09
C ILE A 205 2.73 4.53 17.33
N ASN A 206 1.91 4.98 18.28
CA ASN A 206 2.39 5.64 19.49
C ASN A 206 3.16 4.71 20.45
N LEU A 207 2.96 3.39 20.34
CA LEU A 207 3.60 2.38 21.20
C LEU A 207 4.96 1.90 20.69
N ASN A 208 5.43 2.40 19.53
CA ASN A 208 6.75 2.09 18.95
C ASN A 208 7.06 0.58 18.88
N PHE A 209 6.11 -0.22 18.38
CA PHE A 209 6.31 -1.67 18.21
C PHE A 209 7.48 -1.97 17.26
N VAL A 210 8.30 -2.97 17.62
CA VAL A 210 9.48 -3.40 16.83
C VAL A 210 9.10 -3.85 15.41
N LEU A 211 7.91 -4.43 15.23
CA LEU A 211 7.41 -4.94 13.95
C LEU A 211 6.58 -3.91 13.15
N GLY A 212 6.58 -2.64 13.57
CA GLY A 212 5.63 -1.64 13.08
C GLY A 212 4.22 -1.85 13.65
N ALA A 213 3.32 -0.93 13.35
CA ALA A 213 1.91 -0.96 13.75
C ALA A 213 1.05 -1.85 12.84
N THR A 214 1.38 -1.92 11.53
CA THR A 214 0.60 -2.66 10.53
C THR A 214 0.47 -4.13 10.87
N ILE A 215 1.60 -4.83 11.10
CA ILE A 215 1.63 -6.29 11.34
C ILE A 215 0.76 -6.69 12.54
N PRO A 216 0.95 -6.11 13.74
CA PRO A 216 0.14 -6.49 14.90
C PRO A 216 -1.34 -6.12 14.74
N VAL A 217 -1.69 -5.00 14.09
CA VAL A 217 -3.09 -4.66 13.77
C VAL A 217 -3.71 -5.72 12.87
N MET A 218 -3.01 -6.10 11.80
CA MET A 218 -3.50 -7.12 10.87
C MET A 218 -3.73 -8.46 11.57
N LEU A 219 -2.83 -8.87 12.46
CA LEU A 219 -2.97 -10.11 13.23
C LEU A 219 -4.19 -10.05 14.17
N ILE A 220 -4.34 -8.97 14.94
CA ILE A 220 -5.46 -8.81 15.88
C ILE A 220 -6.80 -8.81 15.14
N ILE A 221 -6.91 -8.00 14.07
CA ILE A 221 -8.14 -7.93 13.28
C ILE A 221 -8.46 -9.28 12.61
N SER A 222 -7.45 -9.98 12.11
CA SER A 222 -7.64 -11.34 11.55
C SER A 222 -8.18 -12.31 12.61
N ILE A 223 -7.62 -12.31 13.82
CA ILE A 223 -8.07 -13.17 14.93
C ILE A 223 -9.50 -12.82 15.35
N ILE A 224 -9.82 -11.54 15.54
CA ILE A 224 -11.16 -11.09 15.93
C ILE A 224 -12.17 -11.47 14.83
N HIS A 225 -11.82 -11.28 13.56
CA HIS A 225 -12.69 -11.65 12.43
C HIS A 225 -12.95 -13.16 12.39
N LEU A 226 -11.92 -14.00 12.61
CA LEU A 226 -12.07 -15.46 12.71
C LEU A 226 -13.01 -15.88 13.84
N ILE A 227 -12.86 -15.27 15.02
CA ILE A 227 -13.70 -15.56 16.19
C ILE A 227 -15.14 -15.14 15.89
N THR A 228 -15.33 -13.91 15.41
CA THR A 228 -16.64 -13.36 15.07
C THR A 228 -17.34 -14.23 14.03
N TRP A 229 -16.64 -14.62 12.97
CA TRP A 229 -17.20 -15.51 11.95
C TRP A 229 -17.57 -16.89 12.51
N ARG A 230 -16.73 -17.50 13.35
CA ARG A 230 -17.05 -18.81 13.96
C ARG A 230 -18.24 -18.75 14.90
N LEU A 231 -18.41 -17.64 15.61
CA LEU A 231 -19.56 -17.42 16.50
C LEU A 231 -20.83 -17.16 15.68
N THR A 232 -20.77 -16.28 14.69
CA THR A 232 -21.92 -15.94 13.84
C THR A 232 -22.33 -17.09 12.92
N SER A 233 -21.38 -17.90 12.42
CA SER A 233 -21.67 -19.12 11.65
C SER A 233 -22.39 -20.19 12.47
N LYS A 234 -22.27 -20.18 13.81
CA LYS A 234 -23.08 -21.02 14.70
C LYS A 234 -24.44 -20.41 15.01
N TRP A 235 -24.60 -19.11 14.76
CA TRP A 235 -25.81 -18.32 14.98
C TRP A 235 -26.68 -18.16 13.72
N THR A 236 -26.52 -19.01 12.70
CA THR A 236 -27.53 -19.19 11.64
C THR A 236 -28.79 -19.86 12.21
N PHE A 237 -29.37 -19.24 13.24
CA PHE A 237 -30.74 -19.43 13.65
C PHE A 237 -31.64 -18.67 12.68
N VAL A 238 -32.60 -19.42 12.14
CA VAL A 238 -33.74 -19.02 11.32
C VAL A 238 -33.40 -18.65 9.88
N ARG A 239 -33.20 -19.70 9.08
CA ARG A 239 -33.65 -19.77 7.69
C ARG A 239 -35.00 -19.07 7.58
N LYS A 240 -35.09 -18.00 6.78
CA LYS A 240 -36.37 -17.39 6.42
C LYS A 240 -37.16 -18.42 5.61
N TYR A 241 -37.93 -19.25 6.30
CA TYR A 241 -39.07 -19.95 5.71
C TYR A 241 -40.22 -18.94 5.67
N LEU A 242 -40.70 -18.71 4.45
CA LEU A 242 -42.03 -18.27 4.01
C LEU A 242 -41.77 -17.72 2.59
N GLN A 243 -41.99 -18.49 1.51
CA GLN A 243 -43.30 -18.73 0.87
C GLN A 243 -44.05 -17.38 0.80
N THR A 244 -44.16 -16.73 -0.36
CA THR A 244 -44.72 -17.19 -1.64
C THR A 244 -44.24 -16.27 -2.76
#